data_AF-A0A3Q2ZW87-F1
#
_entry.id   AF-A0A3Q2ZW87-F1
#
_cell.length_a   1.000
_cell.length_b   1.000
_cell.length_c   1.000
_cell.angle_alpha   90.00
_cell.angle_beta   90.00
_cell.angle_gamma   90.00
#
_symmetry.space_group_name_H-M   'P 1'
#
loop_
_entity.id
_entity.type
_entity.pdbx_description
1 polymer ?
#
loop_
_entity_poly.entity_id
_entity_poly.type
_entity_poly.pdbx_seq_one_letter_code
_entity_poly.pdbx_strand_id
1 'polypeptide(L)'
;LLAWLTTESLEIMFFFLLMQICPLVNKAVEDLNTELKTLNVLAKVDKYAEIEYSMVSSPEVSKSSIDLSLKGEFYNIGKHQEPPFSPTAISLPPQTDKMLYIALSAFTPNSAGFVYNKAGVLSLYITDDMVPKASPFRLNTKTFGVFIPQIAKQFPGLMMKLLLKTEESPKVSFEPKNATLQTSATMTAYAIQPNGTLSPLFVLNVESSVTAHLFLSGMNIAGSLSLNKMKLTLGTSYVGQFQVGTLDTIFQMVLKMVVIPIVNAQLEKGYPLPALKKMQLINPQLQILKDYMLIGTDVQFIS
;
A
#
# COMPACT_ATOMS: atom_id res chain seq x y z
N LEU A 1 -16.36 54.16 -46.16
CA LEU A 1 -15.44 54.27 -45.00
C LEU A 1 -14.55 53.02 -44.80
N LEU A 2 -14.37 52.15 -45.81
CA LEU A 2 -13.70 50.83 -45.66
C LEU A 2 -12.65 50.55 -46.76
N ALA A 3 -12.05 51.58 -47.38
CA ALA A 3 -11.24 51.41 -48.60
C ALA A 3 -9.73 51.72 -48.46
N TRP A 4 -9.17 51.88 -47.25
CA TRP A 4 -7.73 52.21 -47.08
C TRP A 4 -7.06 51.46 -45.92
N LEU A 5 -7.21 50.13 -45.87
CA LEU A 5 -6.20 49.30 -45.22
C LEU A 5 -5.23 48.87 -46.33
N THR A 6 -4.13 49.60 -46.50
CA THR A 6 -3.03 49.16 -47.35
C THR A 6 -2.37 47.94 -46.70
N THR A 7 -1.81 47.02 -47.49
CA THR A 7 -1.14 45.81 -46.98
C THR A 7 -0.11 46.14 -45.90
N GLU A 8 0.63 47.24 -46.04
CA GLU A 8 1.58 47.76 -45.04
C GLU A 8 0.92 48.11 -43.69
N SER A 9 -0.26 48.74 -43.69
CA SER A 9 -0.98 49.09 -42.46
C SER A 9 -1.48 47.85 -41.70
N LEU A 10 -1.84 46.79 -42.43
CA LEU A 10 -2.20 45.49 -41.87
C LEU A 10 -0.99 44.75 -41.29
N GLU A 11 0.16 44.80 -41.96
CA GLU A 11 1.41 44.19 -41.47
C GLU A 11 1.92 44.87 -40.19
N ILE A 12 1.86 46.20 -40.13
CA ILE A 12 2.24 46.96 -38.93
C ILE A 12 1.32 46.60 -37.75
N MET A 13 0.00 46.55 -37.99
CA MET A 13 -0.97 46.15 -36.97
C MET A 13 -0.75 44.70 -36.49
N PHE A 14 -0.46 43.77 -37.39
CA PHE A 14 -0.13 42.38 -37.06
C PHE A 14 1.16 42.27 -36.24
N PHE A 15 2.20 43.03 -36.59
CA PHE A 15 3.45 43.09 -35.83
C PHE A 15 3.24 43.58 -34.40
N PHE A 16 2.48 44.68 -34.21
CA PHE A 16 2.13 45.17 -32.88
C PHE A 16 1.29 44.18 -32.09
N LEU A 17 0.37 43.46 -32.74
CA LEU A 17 -0.42 42.40 -32.10
C LEU A 17 0.46 41.25 -31.62
N LEU A 18 1.40 40.77 -32.44
CA LEU A 18 2.36 39.73 -32.03
C LEU A 18 3.24 40.19 -30.85
N MET A 19 3.67 41.45 -30.85
CA MET A 19 4.43 42.04 -29.73
C MET A 19 3.65 42.05 -28.41
N GLN A 20 2.32 42.06 -28.45
CA GLN A 20 1.47 41.96 -27.26
C GLN A 20 1.14 40.50 -26.89
N ILE A 21 0.96 39.63 -27.87
CA ILE A 21 0.60 38.21 -27.65
C ILE A 21 1.77 37.42 -27.04
N CYS A 22 2.98 37.53 -27.58
CA CYS A 22 4.10 36.71 -27.11
C CYS A 22 4.41 36.86 -25.60
N PRO A 23 4.45 38.09 -25.03
CA PRO A 23 4.60 38.25 -23.58
C PRO A 23 3.46 37.63 -22.77
N LEU A 24 2.22 37.71 -23.25
CA LEU A 24 1.06 37.09 -22.58
C LEU A 24 1.15 35.57 -22.59
N VAL A 25 1.58 34.98 -23.71
CA VAL A 25 1.81 33.53 -23.82
C VAL A 25 2.94 33.09 -22.88
N ASN A 26 4.07 33.81 -22.86
CA ASN A 26 5.17 33.50 -21.95
C ASN A 26 4.73 33.55 -20.49
N LYS A 27 3.97 34.58 -20.11
CA LYS A 27 3.38 34.68 -18.77
C LYS A 27 2.46 33.50 -18.45
N ALA A 28 1.59 33.11 -19.39
CA ALA A 28 0.71 31.95 -19.19
C ALA A 28 1.50 30.64 -19.01
N VAL A 29 2.64 30.48 -19.69
CA VAL A 29 3.55 29.33 -19.52
C VAL A 29 4.22 29.36 -18.14
N GLU A 30 4.64 30.52 -17.65
CA GLU A 30 5.20 30.69 -16.31
C GLU A 30 4.16 30.37 -15.21
N ASP A 31 2.92 30.84 -15.39
CA ASP A 31 1.80 30.56 -14.50
C ASP A 31 1.49 29.04 -14.49
N LEU A 32 1.45 28.40 -15.66
CA LEU A 32 1.29 26.95 -15.78
C LEU A 32 2.41 26.18 -15.07
N ASN A 33 3.66 26.61 -15.23
CA ASN A 33 4.80 25.98 -14.54
C ASN A 33 4.67 26.09 -13.01
N THR A 34 4.10 27.18 -12.52
CA THR A 34 3.81 27.36 -11.09
C THR A 34 2.75 26.37 -10.60
N GLU A 35 1.70 26.15 -11.39
CA GLU A 35 0.67 25.15 -11.06
C GLU A 35 1.22 23.71 -11.13
N LEU A 36 2.04 23.38 -12.13
CA LEU A 36 2.66 22.05 -12.24
C LEU A 36 3.58 21.73 -11.05
N LYS A 37 4.24 22.74 -10.47
CA LYS A 37 5.04 22.59 -9.24
C LYS A 37 4.21 22.28 -8.00
N THR A 38 2.89 22.38 -8.06
CA THR A 38 2.00 21.98 -6.95
C THR A 38 1.82 20.47 -6.83
N LEU A 39 2.35 19.69 -7.78
CA LEU A 39 2.42 18.24 -7.67
C LEU A 39 3.08 17.87 -6.34
N ASN A 40 2.43 17.00 -5.58
CA ASN A 40 2.92 16.49 -4.30
C ASN A 40 4.15 15.57 -4.49
N VAL A 41 5.32 16.16 -4.71
CA VAL A 41 6.58 15.44 -4.90
C VAL A 41 6.95 14.57 -3.69
N LEU A 42 6.61 14.99 -2.48
CA LEU A 42 6.76 14.19 -1.27
C LEU A 42 5.47 14.27 -0.47
N ALA A 43 4.81 13.14 -0.27
CA ALA A 43 3.53 13.07 0.40
C ALA A 43 3.63 12.20 1.67
N LYS A 44 3.32 12.81 2.81
CA LYS A 44 3.24 12.08 4.08
C LYS A 44 2.05 11.12 4.05
N VAL A 45 2.31 9.85 4.39
CA VAL A 45 1.28 8.81 4.45
C VAL A 45 0.79 8.66 5.89
N ASP A 46 1.72 8.47 6.82
CA ASP A 46 1.40 8.39 8.24
C ASP A 46 2.57 8.88 9.11
N LYS A 47 2.70 8.37 10.35
CA LYS A 47 3.79 8.75 11.26
C LYS A 47 5.11 8.00 10.99
N TYR A 48 5.10 6.97 10.17
CA TYR A 48 6.26 6.13 9.85
C TYR A 48 6.75 6.34 8.42
N ALA A 49 5.83 6.61 7.49
CA ALA A 49 6.09 6.56 6.06
C ALA A 49 5.64 7.82 5.31
N GLU A 50 6.39 8.13 4.27
CA GLU A 50 6.06 9.09 3.21
C GLU A 50 6.36 8.46 1.85
N ILE A 51 5.71 8.94 0.80
CA ILE A 51 5.93 8.50 -0.58
C ILE A 51 6.49 9.65 -1.43
N GLU A 52 7.52 9.35 -2.21
CA GLU A 52 8.15 10.27 -3.13
C GLU A 52 7.66 10.04 -4.58
N TYR A 53 7.26 11.12 -5.22
CA TYR A 53 6.78 11.23 -6.60
C TYR A 53 7.65 12.20 -7.43
N SER A 54 8.93 12.33 -7.10
CA SER A 54 9.86 13.11 -7.92
C SER A 54 9.96 12.52 -9.33
N MET A 55 10.12 13.39 -10.32
CA MET A 55 10.36 12.95 -11.70
C MET A 55 11.76 12.35 -11.81
N VAL A 56 11.84 11.13 -12.34
CA VAL A 56 13.12 10.43 -12.54
C VAL A 56 13.74 10.72 -13.92
N SER A 57 12.97 11.34 -14.82
CA SER A 57 13.40 11.80 -16.14
C SER A 57 12.56 12.99 -16.57
N SER A 58 13.00 13.70 -17.62
CA SER A 58 12.14 14.68 -18.30
C SER A 58 10.87 14.03 -18.86
N PRO A 59 9.75 14.76 -18.97
CA PRO A 59 8.53 14.26 -19.60
C PRO A 59 8.78 13.82 -21.05
N GLU A 60 8.20 12.70 -21.44
CA GLU A 60 8.31 12.18 -22.80
C GLU A 60 7.05 12.56 -23.60
N VAL A 61 7.21 13.25 -24.72
CA VAL A 61 6.08 13.73 -25.53
C VAL A 61 5.98 12.90 -26.79
N SER A 62 4.86 12.22 -26.95
CA SER A 62 4.53 11.44 -28.15
C SER A 62 3.49 12.16 -29.00
N LYS A 63 3.06 11.53 -30.10
CA LYS A 63 1.97 12.07 -30.93
C LYS A 63 0.61 12.08 -30.22
N SER A 64 0.46 11.28 -29.16
CA SER A 64 -0.83 11.01 -28.52
C SER A 64 -0.80 11.07 -26.99
N SER A 65 0.37 11.25 -26.38
CA SER A 65 0.52 11.26 -24.92
C SER A 65 1.67 12.16 -24.46
N ILE A 66 1.62 12.54 -23.19
CA ILE A 66 2.73 13.10 -22.43
C ILE A 66 2.94 12.19 -21.23
N ASP A 67 4.10 11.56 -21.15
CA ASP A 67 4.39 10.55 -20.14
C ASP A 67 5.31 11.13 -19.06
N LEU A 68 4.91 10.95 -17.80
CA LEU A 68 5.62 11.45 -16.63
C LEU A 68 6.13 10.26 -15.81
N SER A 69 7.43 10.03 -15.85
CA SER A 69 8.09 8.99 -15.05
C SER A 69 8.33 9.48 -13.62
N LEU A 70 7.54 8.98 -12.68
CA LEU A 70 7.63 9.32 -11.26
C LEU A 70 8.28 8.20 -10.45
N LYS A 71 9.02 8.56 -9.40
CA LYS A 71 9.72 7.61 -8.51
C LYS A 71 8.76 6.59 -7.87
N GLY A 72 7.68 7.06 -7.23
CA GLY A 72 6.63 6.22 -6.66
C GLY A 72 7.11 5.30 -5.54
N GLU A 73 8.01 5.79 -4.69
CA GLU A 73 8.73 5.00 -3.68
C GLU A 73 8.43 5.47 -2.26
N PHE A 74 8.22 4.52 -1.34
CA PHE A 74 8.03 4.84 0.07
C PHE A 74 9.36 4.93 0.81
N TYR A 75 9.45 5.89 1.73
CA TYR A 75 10.57 6.05 2.65
C TYR A 75 10.11 6.17 4.11
N ASN A 76 10.97 5.75 5.04
CA ASN A 76 10.77 6.09 6.45
C ASN A 76 11.06 7.57 6.67
N ILE A 77 10.15 8.28 7.34
CA ILE A 77 10.30 9.71 7.62
C ILE A 77 11.60 9.96 8.41
N GLY A 78 12.46 10.84 7.89
CA GLY A 78 13.75 11.20 8.50
C GLY A 78 14.84 10.14 8.39
N LYS A 79 14.58 8.98 7.77
CA LYS A 79 15.55 7.91 7.55
C LYS A 79 15.34 7.26 6.18
N HIS A 80 15.65 8.02 5.14
CA HIS A 80 15.57 7.53 3.77
C HIS A 80 16.59 6.41 3.54
N GLN A 81 16.10 5.27 3.08
CA GLN A 81 16.89 4.10 2.73
C GLN A 81 16.25 3.44 1.51
N GLU A 82 17.01 3.29 0.44
CA GLU A 82 16.54 2.57 -0.75
C GLU A 82 16.30 1.08 -0.40
N PRO A 83 15.23 0.47 -0.93
CA PRO A 83 14.98 -0.95 -0.78
C PRO A 83 16.02 -1.77 -1.57
N PRO A 84 16.29 -3.02 -1.16
CA PRO A 84 17.27 -3.90 -1.83
C PRO A 84 16.71 -4.56 -3.10
N PHE A 85 15.84 -3.86 -3.84
CA PHE A 85 15.20 -4.33 -5.07
C PHE A 85 14.89 -3.14 -5.98
N SER A 86 14.67 -3.40 -7.27
CA SER A 86 14.46 -2.36 -8.27
C SER A 86 13.11 -2.52 -8.97
N PRO A 87 12.53 -1.43 -9.50
CA PRO A 87 11.30 -1.50 -10.27
C PRO A 87 11.51 -2.22 -11.62
N THR A 88 10.49 -2.93 -12.06
CA THR A 88 10.41 -3.48 -13.42
C THR A 88 9.87 -2.42 -14.37
N ALA A 89 10.43 -2.35 -15.59
CA ALA A 89 9.92 -1.47 -16.64
C ALA A 89 8.46 -1.81 -16.99
N ILE A 90 7.62 -0.79 -17.12
CA ILE A 90 6.21 -0.93 -17.46
C ILE A 90 5.99 -0.35 -18.85
N SER A 91 5.28 -1.11 -19.70
CA SER A 91 4.72 -0.59 -20.95
C SER A 91 3.21 -0.52 -20.80
N LEU A 92 2.65 0.67 -21.02
CA LEU A 92 1.21 0.86 -21.00
C LEU A 92 0.58 0.36 -22.31
N PRO A 93 -0.64 -0.20 -22.27
CA PRO A 93 -1.41 -0.40 -23.49
C PRO A 93 -1.69 0.94 -24.16
N PRO A 94 -2.08 0.98 -25.45
CA PRO A 94 -2.64 2.18 -26.06
C PRO A 94 -3.84 2.68 -25.26
N GLN A 95 -3.80 3.95 -24.88
CA GLN A 95 -4.79 4.59 -24.03
C GLN A 95 -5.46 5.73 -24.80
N THR A 96 -6.77 5.63 -25.06
CA THR A 96 -7.47 6.60 -25.93
C THR A 96 -8.81 7.08 -25.39
N ASP A 97 -9.29 6.54 -24.27
CA ASP A 97 -10.66 6.75 -23.79
C ASP A 97 -10.77 7.56 -22.49
N LYS A 98 -9.64 7.91 -21.87
CA LYS A 98 -9.56 8.74 -20.65
C LYS A 98 -8.52 9.84 -20.76
N MET A 99 -8.67 10.89 -19.94
CA MET A 99 -7.74 12.02 -19.91
C MET A 99 -6.40 11.71 -19.24
N LEU A 100 -6.39 10.84 -18.23
CA LEU A 100 -5.21 10.52 -17.44
C LEU A 100 -5.13 9.03 -17.16
N TYR A 101 -3.91 8.51 -17.23
CA TYR A 101 -3.59 7.15 -16.82
C TYR A 101 -2.44 7.16 -15.81
N ILE A 102 -2.64 6.45 -14.69
CA ILE A 102 -1.63 6.28 -13.64
C ILE A 102 -1.31 4.80 -13.55
N ALA A 103 -0.05 4.45 -13.79
CA ALA A 103 0.44 3.09 -13.60
C ALA A 103 1.29 3.00 -12.35
N LEU A 104 0.88 2.14 -11.42
CA LEU A 104 1.57 1.91 -10.16
C LEU A 104 2.20 0.52 -10.19
N SER A 105 3.52 0.50 -10.26
CA SER A 105 4.31 -0.73 -10.23
C SER A 105 4.07 -1.49 -8.93
N ALA A 106 4.18 -2.82 -8.98
CA ALA A 106 4.29 -3.65 -7.78
C ALA A 106 5.47 -3.19 -6.88
N PHE A 107 6.48 -2.52 -7.44
CA PHE A 107 7.55 -1.88 -6.67
C PHE A 107 7.02 -0.94 -5.58
N THR A 108 6.04 -0.10 -5.88
CA THR A 108 5.50 0.90 -4.96
C THR A 108 4.98 0.28 -3.65
N PRO A 109 4.00 -0.66 -3.65
CA PRO A 109 3.56 -1.29 -2.41
C PRO A 109 4.62 -2.22 -1.77
N ASN A 110 5.57 -2.77 -2.54
CA ASN A 110 6.71 -3.50 -1.96
C ASN A 110 7.65 -2.57 -1.17
N SER A 111 7.92 -1.37 -1.66
CA SER A 111 8.69 -0.35 -0.92
C SER A 111 7.98 0.06 0.37
N ALA A 112 6.64 0.16 0.36
CA ALA A 112 5.86 0.36 1.59
C ALA A 112 6.05 -0.79 2.59
N GLY A 113 5.96 -2.04 2.12
CA GLY A 113 6.22 -3.23 2.94
C GLY A 113 7.61 -3.21 3.58
N PHE A 114 8.62 -2.78 2.83
CA PHE A 114 9.99 -2.58 3.32
C PHE A 114 10.08 -1.53 4.42
N VAL A 115 9.50 -0.34 4.21
CA VAL A 115 9.49 0.78 5.16
C VAL A 115 8.79 0.42 6.47
N TYR A 116 7.64 -0.24 6.42
CA TYR A 116 6.92 -0.65 7.63
C TYR A 116 7.61 -1.82 8.36
N ASN A 117 8.25 -2.74 7.62
CA ASN A 117 9.06 -3.80 8.23
C ASN A 117 10.29 -3.22 8.95
N LYS A 118 11.02 -2.29 8.30
CA LYS A 118 12.19 -1.60 8.89
C LYS A 118 11.84 -0.73 10.09
N ALA A 119 10.65 -0.13 10.10
CA ALA A 119 10.14 0.58 11.27
C ALA A 119 9.82 -0.36 12.45
N GLY A 120 9.77 -1.68 12.23
CA GLY A 120 9.46 -2.67 13.27
C GLY A 120 7.98 -2.69 13.68
N VAL A 121 7.09 -2.10 12.88
CA VAL A 121 5.67 -1.90 13.23
C VAL A 121 4.76 -3.01 12.74
N LEU A 122 5.29 -3.92 11.91
CA LEU A 122 4.60 -5.14 11.46
C LEU A 122 4.66 -6.24 12.54
N SER A 123 4.21 -5.89 13.75
CA SER A 123 4.13 -6.77 14.91
C SER A 123 2.88 -6.47 15.73
N LEU A 124 2.21 -7.54 16.18
CA LEU A 124 0.96 -7.45 16.91
C LEU A 124 0.95 -8.45 18.06
N TYR A 125 0.64 -7.95 19.25
CA TYR A 125 0.21 -8.81 20.35
C TYR A 125 -1.28 -9.08 20.25
N ILE A 126 -1.66 -10.35 20.36
CA ILE A 126 -3.04 -10.82 20.31
C ILE A 126 -3.37 -11.41 21.68
N THR A 127 -4.40 -10.86 22.30
CA THR A 127 -4.92 -11.29 23.60
C THR A 127 -6.33 -11.85 23.46
N ASP A 128 -6.78 -12.62 24.46
CA ASP A 128 -8.08 -13.29 24.41
C ASP A 128 -9.27 -12.32 24.27
N ASP A 129 -9.18 -11.11 24.82
CA ASP A 129 -10.22 -10.08 24.70
C ASP A 129 -10.43 -9.57 23.27
N MET A 130 -9.41 -9.71 22.40
CA MET A 130 -9.52 -9.39 20.98
C MET A 130 -10.27 -10.47 20.20
N VAL A 131 -10.38 -11.69 20.73
CA VAL A 131 -11.12 -12.78 20.10
C VAL A 131 -12.61 -12.60 20.37
N PRO A 132 -13.48 -12.60 19.34
CA PRO A 132 -14.93 -12.46 19.51
C PRO A 132 -15.49 -13.43 20.56
N LYS A 133 -16.37 -12.94 21.44
CA LYS A 133 -16.96 -13.75 22.53
C LYS A 133 -17.70 -14.99 22.04
N ALA A 134 -18.25 -14.94 20.82
CA ALA A 134 -18.94 -16.06 20.18
C ALA A 134 -18.00 -17.15 19.64
N SER A 135 -16.69 -16.92 19.62
CA SER A 135 -15.71 -17.92 19.18
C SER A 135 -15.71 -19.13 20.12
N PRO A 136 -15.74 -20.37 19.59
CA PRO A 136 -15.64 -21.58 20.41
C PRO A 136 -14.23 -21.77 21.01
N PHE A 137 -13.23 -21.08 20.46
CA PHE A 137 -11.85 -21.12 20.94
C PHE A 137 -11.51 -19.84 21.69
N ARG A 138 -10.85 -20.01 22.83
CA ARG A 138 -10.28 -18.95 23.65
C ARG A 138 -8.77 -19.11 23.73
N LEU A 139 -8.06 -18.01 23.87
CA LEU A 139 -6.61 -17.98 24.07
C LEU A 139 -6.31 -18.24 25.56
N ASN A 140 -6.39 -19.51 25.96
CA ASN A 140 -6.01 -19.96 27.29
C ASN A 140 -5.48 -21.40 27.25
N THR A 141 -4.75 -21.79 28.29
CA THR A 141 -4.09 -23.09 28.37
C THR A 141 -5.06 -24.26 28.53
N LYS A 142 -6.31 -24.02 28.96
CA LYS A 142 -7.35 -25.04 29.01
C LYS A 142 -7.80 -25.44 27.59
N THR A 143 -8.05 -24.47 26.72
CA THR A 143 -8.42 -24.71 25.31
C THR A 143 -7.27 -25.36 24.55
N PHE A 144 -6.06 -24.79 24.63
CA PHE A 144 -4.89 -25.34 23.94
C PHE A 144 -4.44 -26.69 24.52
N GLY A 145 -4.69 -26.92 25.81
CA GLY A 145 -4.40 -28.16 26.51
C GLY A 145 -5.11 -29.40 25.94
N VAL A 146 -6.25 -29.21 25.26
CA VAL A 146 -6.95 -30.29 24.55
C VAL A 146 -6.11 -30.84 23.40
N PHE A 147 -5.38 -29.97 22.71
CA PHE A 147 -4.53 -30.31 21.57
C PHE A 147 -3.08 -30.62 21.98
N ILE A 148 -2.61 -29.94 23.04
CA ILE A 148 -1.25 -30.10 23.59
C ILE A 148 -1.37 -30.37 25.10
N PRO A 149 -1.52 -31.64 25.51
CA PRO A 149 -1.74 -32.00 26.92
C PRO A 149 -0.69 -31.47 27.90
N GLN A 150 0.56 -31.27 27.43
CA GLN A 150 1.64 -30.71 28.25
C GLN A 150 1.38 -29.26 28.68
N ILE A 151 0.68 -28.46 27.86
CA ILE A 151 0.29 -27.09 28.24
C ILE A 151 -0.66 -27.10 29.44
N ALA A 152 -1.68 -27.98 29.43
CA ALA A 152 -2.60 -28.09 30.55
C ALA A 152 -1.92 -28.57 31.84
N LYS A 153 -0.90 -29.44 31.73
CA LYS A 153 -0.16 -29.96 32.88
C LYS A 153 0.79 -28.95 33.49
N GLN A 154 1.58 -28.26 32.66
CA GLN A 154 2.64 -27.35 33.12
C GLN A 154 2.13 -25.94 33.44
N PHE A 155 1.07 -25.50 32.76
CA PHE A 155 0.53 -24.14 32.87
C PHE A 155 -1.01 -24.17 33.09
N PRO A 156 -1.52 -24.83 34.14
CA PRO A 156 -2.96 -25.05 34.30
C PRO A 156 -3.73 -23.74 34.50
N GLY A 157 -4.76 -23.50 33.68
CA GLY A 157 -5.74 -22.41 33.87
C GLY A 157 -5.25 -20.99 33.55
N LEU A 158 -4.11 -20.83 32.89
CA LEU A 158 -3.56 -19.53 32.53
C LEU A 158 -4.13 -18.99 31.20
N MET A 159 -4.22 -17.67 31.10
CA MET A 159 -4.51 -17.00 29.83
C MET A 159 -3.29 -17.03 28.92
N MET A 160 -3.52 -16.98 27.61
CA MET A 160 -2.46 -16.95 26.61
C MET A 160 -2.40 -15.61 25.90
N LYS A 161 -1.20 -15.27 25.44
CA LYS A 161 -0.91 -14.13 24.58
C LYS A 161 -0.11 -14.60 23.39
N LEU A 162 -0.46 -14.14 22.19
CA LEU A 162 0.29 -14.45 20.97
C LEU A 162 1.03 -13.20 20.52
N LEU A 163 2.27 -13.35 20.07
CA LEU A 163 3.02 -12.31 19.37
C LEU A 163 3.16 -12.73 17.91
N LEU A 164 2.47 -12.06 17.02
CA LEU A 164 2.66 -12.18 15.57
C LEU A 164 3.66 -11.11 15.12
N LYS A 165 4.69 -11.51 14.38
CA LYS A 165 5.72 -10.58 13.89
C LYS A 165 6.23 -11.02 12.53
N THR A 166 6.25 -10.12 11.55
CA THR A 166 6.85 -10.42 10.23
C THR A 166 8.36 -10.59 10.37
N GLU A 167 8.91 -11.62 9.73
CA GLU A 167 10.36 -11.83 9.66
C GLU A 167 10.99 -10.97 8.58
N GLU A 168 10.33 -10.94 7.42
CA GLU A 168 10.77 -10.22 6.23
C GLU A 168 9.72 -9.22 5.78
N SER A 169 10.10 -8.35 4.84
CA SER A 169 9.18 -7.41 4.21
C SER A 169 8.14 -8.20 3.41
N PRO A 170 6.83 -7.94 3.60
CA PRO A 170 5.82 -8.68 2.88
C PRO A 170 5.86 -8.31 1.40
N LYS A 171 5.69 -9.31 0.53
CA LYS A 171 5.85 -9.16 -0.92
C LYS A 171 4.50 -9.07 -1.62
N VAL A 172 4.28 -7.97 -2.33
CA VAL A 172 3.12 -7.77 -3.20
C VAL A 172 3.48 -8.16 -4.63
N SER A 173 2.58 -8.89 -5.28
CA SER A 173 2.67 -9.20 -6.71
C SER A 173 1.34 -8.95 -7.40
N PHE A 174 1.43 -8.47 -8.64
CA PHE A 174 0.27 -8.22 -9.50
C PHE A 174 0.28 -9.19 -10.66
N GLU A 175 -0.77 -10.01 -10.72
CA GLU A 175 -1.14 -10.81 -11.87
C GLU A 175 -2.42 -10.24 -12.48
N PRO A 176 -2.74 -10.51 -13.76
CA PRO A 176 -3.97 -10.04 -14.36
C PRO A 176 -5.20 -10.31 -13.47
N LYS A 177 -5.88 -9.24 -13.05
CA LYS A 177 -7.06 -9.24 -12.16
C LYS A 177 -6.83 -9.70 -10.72
N ASN A 178 -5.58 -9.93 -10.29
CA ASN A 178 -5.28 -10.46 -8.96
C ASN A 178 -4.07 -9.78 -8.34
N ALA A 179 -4.25 -9.19 -7.16
CA ALA A 179 -3.15 -8.75 -6.32
C ALA A 179 -2.99 -9.71 -5.14
N THR A 180 -1.77 -10.19 -4.93
CA THR A 180 -1.46 -11.11 -3.84
C THR A 180 -0.36 -10.56 -2.96
N LEU A 181 -0.54 -10.69 -1.65
CA LEU A 181 0.43 -10.39 -0.61
C LEU A 181 0.94 -11.71 -0.03
N GLN A 182 2.25 -11.92 -0.10
CA GLN A 182 2.94 -13.04 0.52
C GLN A 182 3.72 -12.53 1.73
N THR A 183 3.61 -13.23 2.86
CA THR A 183 4.35 -12.85 4.07
C THR A 183 4.84 -14.07 4.84
N SER A 184 6.07 -13.97 5.36
CA SER A 184 6.62 -14.85 6.39
C SER A 184 6.59 -14.13 7.74
N ALA A 185 6.10 -14.82 8.77
CA ALA A 185 6.01 -14.29 10.12
C ALA A 185 6.28 -15.39 11.15
N THR A 186 6.64 -14.98 12.35
CA THR A 186 6.64 -15.84 13.53
C THR A 186 5.42 -15.56 14.39
N MET A 187 4.88 -16.62 14.97
CA MET A 187 3.86 -16.54 16.00
C MET A 187 4.36 -17.19 17.27
N THR A 188 4.70 -16.37 18.26
CA THR A 188 5.12 -16.88 19.58
C THR A 188 3.93 -16.92 20.51
N ALA A 189 3.65 -18.10 21.07
CA ALA A 189 2.62 -18.28 22.09
C ALA A 189 3.23 -18.22 23.49
N TYR A 190 2.61 -17.43 24.37
CA TYR A 190 3.00 -17.28 25.76
C TYR A 190 1.84 -17.67 26.68
N ALA A 191 2.16 -18.27 27.83
CA ALA A 191 1.27 -18.30 28.99
C ALA A 191 1.53 -17.05 29.86
N ILE A 192 0.46 -16.40 30.31
CA ILE A 192 0.53 -15.24 31.19
C ILE A 192 0.50 -15.75 32.63
N GLN A 193 1.62 -15.62 33.34
CA GLN A 193 1.72 -16.00 34.74
C GLN A 193 0.91 -15.06 35.65
N PRO A 194 0.57 -15.45 36.90
CA PRO A 194 -0.15 -14.58 37.83
C PRO A 194 0.55 -13.24 38.13
N ASN A 195 1.88 -13.20 38.03
CA ASN A 195 2.68 -11.99 38.19
C ASN A 195 2.84 -11.17 36.89
N GLY A 196 2.15 -11.56 35.81
CA GLY A 196 2.21 -10.91 34.50
C GLY A 196 3.38 -11.34 33.60
N THR A 197 4.30 -12.16 34.10
CA THR A 197 5.43 -12.66 33.30
C THR A 197 4.94 -13.55 32.16
N LEU A 198 5.52 -13.37 30.97
CA LEU A 198 5.22 -14.19 29.79
C LEU A 198 6.15 -15.40 29.72
N SER A 199 5.61 -16.59 29.97
CA SER A 199 6.35 -17.84 29.78
C SER A 199 6.15 -18.36 28.35
N PRO A 200 7.21 -18.51 27.53
CA PRO A 200 7.07 -18.98 26.16
C PRO A 200 6.62 -20.45 26.15
N LEU A 201 5.65 -20.78 25.30
CA LEU A 201 5.12 -22.13 25.13
C LEU A 201 5.67 -22.76 23.86
N PHE A 202 5.54 -22.07 22.73
CA PHE A 202 6.05 -22.50 21.44
C PHE A 202 6.12 -21.32 20.46
N VAL A 203 6.89 -21.49 19.39
CA VAL A 203 7.04 -20.56 18.27
C VAL A 203 6.66 -21.31 17.00
N LEU A 204 5.73 -20.74 16.23
CA LEU A 204 5.36 -21.24 14.90
C LEU A 204 5.91 -20.30 13.83
N ASN A 205 6.36 -20.88 12.72
CA ASN A 205 6.58 -20.13 11.49
C ASN A 205 5.28 -20.12 10.70
N VAL A 206 4.94 -18.95 10.16
CA VAL A 206 3.68 -18.66 9.48
C VAL A 206 4.00 -18.18 8.07
N GLU A 207 3.74 -19.02 7.10
CA GLU A 207 3.75 -18.63 5.68
C GLU A 207 2.30 -18.37 5.27
N SER A 208 2.00 -17.16 4.81
CA SER A 208 0.65 -16.85 4.34
C SER A 208 0.63 -16.17 2.98
N SER A 209 -0.40 -16.53 2.22
CA SER A 209 -0.79 -15.92 0.96
C SER A 209 -2.17 -15.29 1.16
N VAL A 210 -2.25 -14.01 0.85
CA VAL A 210 -3.40 -13.17 1.12
C VAL A 210 -3.78 -12.47 -0.17
N THR A 211 -5.07 -12.43 -0.50
CA THR A 211 -5.54 -11.64 -1.65
C THR A 211 -5.73 -10.20 -1.20
N ALA A 212 -5.20 -9.26 -1.98
CA ALA A 212 -5.38 -7.83 -1.78
C ALA A 212 -6.43 -7.30 -2.75
N HIS A 213 -7.42 -6.60 -2.21
CA HIS A 213 -8.45 -5.90 -2.97
C HIS A 213 -8.12 -4.42 -2.93
N LEU A 214 -7.72 -3.87 -4.08
CA LEU A 214 -7.31 -2.48 -4.19
C LEU A 214 -8.46 -1.64 -4.74
N PHE A 215 -8.65 -0.46 -4.18
CA PHE A 215 -9.71 0.46 -4.58
C PHE A 215 -9.31 1.91 -4.37
N LEU A 216 -10.04 2.81 -5.02
CA LEU A 216 -9.86 4.25 -4.89
C LEU A 216 -10.77 4.80 -3.80
N SER A 217 -10.21 5.67 -2.95
CA SER A 217 -10.95 6.44 -1.97
C SER A 217 -10.60 7.92 -2.15
N GLY A 218 -11.37 8.61 -2.99
CA GLY A 218 -11.03 9.96 -3.46
C GLY A 218 -9.70 9.96 -4.24
N MET A 219 -8.74 10.75 -3.78
CA MET A 219 -7.37 10.81 -4.34
C MET A 219 -6.40 9.81 -3.70
N ASN A 220 -6.89 8.82 -2.94
CA ASN A 220 -6.04 7.82 -2.29
C ASN A 220 -6.20 6.44 -2.93
N ILE A 221 -5.10 5.68 -2.98
CA ILE A 221 -5.14 4.22 -3.15
C ILE A 221 -5.31 3.59 -1.79
N ALA A 222 -6.41 2.87 -1.62
CA ALA A 222 -6.71 2.09 -0.43
C ALA A 222 -6.79 0.61 -0.78
N GLY A 223 -6.83 -0.23 0.25
CA GLY A 223 -7.02 -1.65 0.04
C GLY A 223 -7.58 -2.38 1.24
N SER A 224 -7.95 -3.63 1.00
CA SER A 224 -8.31 -4.59 2.03
C SER A 224 -7.75 -5.96 1.69
N LEU A 225 -7.59 -6.78 2.71
CA LEU A 225 -7.02 -8.11 2.62
C LEU A 225 -8.06 -9.17 2.94
N SER A 226 -7.97 -10.29 2.22
CA SER A 226 -8.68 -11.51 2.54
C SER A 226 -7.70 -12.68 2.58
N LEU A 227 -7.62 -13.38 3.72
CA LEU A 227 -6.75 -14.52 3.90
C LEU A 227 -7.13 -15.63 2.91
N ASN A 228 -6.20 -16.00 2.03
CA ASN A 228 -6.38 -17.10 1.07
C ASN A 228 -5.85 -18.40 1.68
N LYS A 229 -4.54 -18.48 1.91
CA LYS A 229 -3.86 -19.68 2.44
C LYS A 229 -2.92 -19.31 3.57
N MET A 230 -2.82 -20.20 4.55
CA MET A 230 -1.84 -20.17 5.62
C MET A 230 -1.22 -21.56 5.75
N LYS A 231 0.07 -21.61 6.04
CA LYS A 231 0.79 -22.81 6.43
C LYS A 231 1.55 -22.52 7.72
N LEU A 232 1.39 -23.40 8.69
CA LEU A 232 2.06 -23.34 9.97
C LEU A 232 3.10 -24.46 10.06
N THR A 233 4.29 -24.12 10.53
CA THR A 233 5.31 -25.11 10.88
C THR A 233 5.87 -24.83 12.27
N LEU A 234 6.34 -25.86 12.95
CA LEU A 234 6.91 -25.72 14.29
C LEU A 234 8.32 -25.15 14.17
N GLY A 235 8.57 -23.98 14.76
CA GLY A 235 9.92 -23.44 14.91
C GLY A 235 10.58 -23.97 16.18
N THR A 236 9.98 -23.70 17.33
CA THR A 236 10.52 -24.12 18.63
C THR A 236 9.38 -24.48 19.58
N SER A 237 9.56 -25.48 20.44
CA SER A 237 8.59 -25.83 21.49
C SER A 237 9.27 -25.95 22.84
N TYR A 238 8.66 -25.34 23.86
CA TYR A 238 9.06 -25.47 25.27
C TYR A 238 8.12 -26.41 26.04
N VAL A 239 7.09 -26.93 25.38
CA VAL A 239 6.05 -27.80 25.97
C VAL A 239 6.09 -29.21 25.38
N GLY A 240 7.21 -29.59 24.77
CA GLY A 240 7.40 -30.88 24.11
C GLY A 240 6.84 -30.93 22.69
N GLN A 241 6.91 -32.11 22.07
CA GLN A 241 6.47 -32.32 20.69
C GLN A 241 4.93 -32.34 20.58
N PHE A 242 4.40 -31.70 19.54
CA PHE A 242 2.98 -31.74 19.21
C PHE A 242 2.77 -31.59 17.70
N GLN A 243 1.62 -32.04 17.21
CA GLN A 243 1.26 -31.91 15.80
C GLN A 243 0.66 -30.53 15.52
N VAL A 244 1.37 -29.68 14.77
CA VAL A 244 0.96 -28.31 14.46
C VAL A 244 -0.41 -28.25 13.78
N GLY A 245 -0.72 -29.19 12.89
CA GLY A 245 -1.98 -29.22 12.15
C GLY A 245 -3.24 -29.27 13.03
N THR A 246 -3.11 -29.72 14.28
CA THR A 246 -4.22 -29.69 15.26
C THR A 246 -4.62 -28.27 15.68
N LEU A 247 -3.76 -27.27 15.46
CA LEU A 247 -4.00 -25.86 15.80
C LEU A 247 -4.40 -25.01 14.58
N ASP A 248 -4.42 -25.59 13.38
CA ASP A 248 -4.67 -24.84 12.13
C ASP A 248 -5.99 -24.07 12.18
N THR A 249 -7.07 -24.69 12.66
CA THR A 249 -8.38 -24.05 12.78
C THR A 249 -8.36 -22.87 13.75
N ILE A 250 -7.65 -23.00 14.88
CA ILE A 250 -7.56 -21.93 15.89
C ILE A 250 -6.82 -20.73 15.30
N PHE A 251 -5.67 -20.95 14.70
CA PHE A 251 -4.86 -19.86 14.16
C PHE A 251 -5.44 -19.26 12.89
N GLN A 252 -6.09 -20.05 12.05
CA GLN A 252 -6.83 -19.51 10.91
C GLN A 252 -7.97 -18.60 11.38
N MET A 253 -8.67 -18.95 12.46
CA MET A 253 -9.68 -18.10 13.09
C MET A 253 -9.05 -16.82 13.65
N VAL A 254 -7.96 -16.92 14.41
CA VAL A 254 -7.25 -15.76 14.96
C VAL A 254 -6.82 -14.79 13.85
N LEU A 255 -6.22 -15.30 12.77
CA LEU A 255 -5.83 -14.45 11.65
C LEU A 255 -7.04 -13.78 10.99
N LYS A 256 -8.10 -14.54 10.69
CA LYS A 256 -9.28 -14.01 9.98
C LYS A 256 -10.11 -13.04 10.82
N MET A 257 -10.29 -13.31 12.11
CA MET A 257 -11.22 -12.57 12.97
C MET A 257 -10.54 -11.44 13.74
N VAL A 258 -9.21 -11.47 13.90
CA VAL A 258 -8.48 -10.46 14.67
C VAL A 258 -7.47 -9.72 13.81
N VAL A 259 -6.54 -10.45 13.17
CA VAL A 259 -5.41 -9.82 12.47
C VAL A 259 -5.86 -9.10 11.19
N ILE A 260 -6.62 -9.77 10.32
CA ILE A 260 -7.09 -9.21 9.05
C ILE A 260 -7.89 -7.91 9.26
N PRO A 261 -8.88 -7.83 10.17
CA PRO A 261 -9.60 -6.59 10.44
C PRO A 261 -8.69 -5.43 10.90
N ILE A 262 -7.71 -5.70 11.76
CA ILE A 262 -6.77 -4.67 12.24
C ILE A 262 -5.92 -4.12 11.10
N VAL A 263 -5.44 -5.01 10.23
CA VAL A 263 -4.64 -4.61 9.06
C VAL A 263 -5.51 -3.85 8.06
N ASN A 264 -6.74 -4.31 7.78
CA ASN A 264 -7.67 -3.65 6.87
C ASN A 264 -8.02 -2.23 7.35
N ALA A 265 -8.20 -2.03 8.66
CA ALA A 265 -8.44 -0.68 9.20
C ALA A 265 -7.27 0.30 8.95
N GLN A 266 -6.04 -0.19 8.74
CA GLN A 266 -4.91 0.66 8.31
C GLN A 266 -4.90 0.84 6.79
N LEU A 267 -5.11 -0.24 6.02
CA LEU A 267 -5.07 -0.20 4.55
C LEU A 267 -6.23 0.60 3.94
N GLU A 268 -7.38 0.67 4.61
CA GLU A 268 -8.53 1.47 4.21
C GLU A 268 -8.26 2.98 4.26
N LYS A 269 -7.29 3.43 5.08
CA LYS A 269 -6.84 4.84 5.08
C LYS A 269 -6.16 5.21 3.77
N GLY A 270 -5.47 4.23 3.18
CA GLY A 270 -4.75 4.38 1.92
C GLY A 270 -3.56 5.33 1.98
N TYR A 271 -2.99 5.59 0.81
CA TYR A 271 -1.96 6.61 0.59
C TYR A 271 -2.35 7.50 -0.60
N PRO A 272 -1.92 8.77 -0.62
CA PRO A 272 -2.33 9.72 -1.65
C PRO A 272 -1.66 9.43 -3.00
N LEU A 273 -2.42 9.55 -4.09
CA LEU A 273 -1.91 9.56 -5.46
C LEU A 273 -1.11 10.84 -5.76
N PRO A 274 -0.23 10.82 -6.78
CA PRO A 274 0.34 12.04 -7.32
C PRO A 274 -0.78 12.91 -7.92
N ALA A 275 -0.93 14.12 -7.41
CA ALA A 275 -2.04 15.00 -7.73
C ALA A 275 -1.60 16.46 -7.79
N LEU A 276 -2.09 17.20 -8.79
CA LEU A 276 -2.01 18.65 -8.80
C LEU A 276 -3.04 19.24 -7.83
N LYS A 277 -2.81 20.49 -7.41
CA LYS A 277 -3.75 21.20 -6.53
C LYS A 277 -5.13 21.26 -7.20
N LYS A 278 -6.18 21.01 -6.41
CA LYS A 278 -7.60 21.03 -6.84
C LYS A 278 -7.99 19.97 -7.89
N MET A 279 -7.11 19.01 -8.20
CA MET A 279 -7.40 17.90 -9.09
C MET A 279 -8.33 16.87 -8.43
N GLN A 280 -9.30 16.37 -9.17
CA GLN A 280 -10.18 15.27 -8.78
C GLN A 280 -10.31 14.23 -9.91
N LEU A 281 -10.43 12.96 -9.53
CA LEU A 281 -10.69 11.85 -10.46
C LEU A 281 -12.17 11.76 -10.79
N ILE A 282 -12.51 11.66 -12.07
CA ILE A 282 -13.87 11.47 -12.57
C ILE A 282 -13.99 10.11 -13.23
N ASN A 283 -14.93 9.29 -12.72
CA ASN A 283 -15.21 7.93 -13.18
C ASN A 283 -13.95 7.07 -13.34
N PRO A 284 -13.08 6.97 -12.31
CA PRO A 284 -11.84 6.24 -12.45
C PRO A 284 -12.09 4.73 -12.56
N GLN A 285 -11.30 4.07 -13.40
CA GLN A 285 -11.32 2.63 -13.60
C GLN A 285 -9.97 2.05 -13.20
N LEU A 286 -9.99 1.10 -12.25
CA LEU A 286 -8.80 0.40 -11.78
C LEU A 286 -8.74 -0.99 -12.42
N GLN A 287 -7.57 -1.31 -12.98
CA GLN A 287 -7.28 -2.63 -13.54
C GLN A 287 -5.96 -3.15 -12.98
N ILE A 288 -5.92 -4.41 -12.57
CA ILE A 288 -4.69 -5.08 -12.17
C ILE A 288 -4.14 -5.83 -13.37
N LEU A 289 -2.94 -5.49 -13.80
CA LEU A 289 -2.23 -6.09 -14.91
C LEU A 289 -0.99 -6.82 -14.38
N LYS A 290 -0.20 -7.40 -15.28
CA LYS A 290 1.04 -8.05 -14.89
C LYS A 290 2.04 -7.01 -14.38
N ASP A 291 2.48 -7.17 -13.14
CA ASP A 291 3.49 -6.33 -12.44
C ASP A 291 3.09 -4.88 -12.11
N TYR A 292 1.92 -4.40 -12.52
CA TYR A 292 1.42 -3.06 -12.16
C TYR A 292 -0.12 -3.02 -12.11
N MET A 293 -0.65 -2.02 -11.42
CA MET A 293 -2.06 -1.62 -11.53
C MET A 293 -2.17 -0.35 -12.37
N LEU A 294 -3.22 -0.27 -13.19
CA LEU A 294 -3.52 0.85 -14.07
C LEU A 294 -4.80 1.53 -13.60
N ILE A 295 -4.77 2.85 -13.51
CA ILE A 295 -5.93 3.69 -13.23
C ILE A 295 -6.16 4.58 -14.44
N GLY A 296 -7.26 4.39 -15.15
CA GLY A 296 -7.71 5.30 -16.21
C GLY A 296 -8.83 6.19 -15.69
N THR A 297 -8.73 7.51 -15.90
CA THR A 297 -9.69 8.47 -15.32
C THR A 297 -9.80 9.74 -16.16
N ASP A 298 -10.98 10.34 -16.13
CA ASP A 298 -11.13 11.74 -16.53
C ASP A 298 -10.76 12.63 -15.35
N VAL A 299 -10.44 13.90 -15.59
CA VAL A 299 -9.94 14.82 -14.56
C VAL A 299 -10.80 16.08 -14.51
N GLN A 300 -11.12 16.52 -13.30
CA GLN A 300 -11.75 17.81 -13.04
C GLN A 300 -10.88 18.64 -12.10
N PHE A 301 -10.71 19.92 -12.41
CA PHE A 301 -10.12 20.89 -11.50
C PHE A 301 -11.24 21.73 -10.89
N ILE A 302 -11.41 21.66 -9.57
CA ILE A 302 -12.42 22.47 -8.87
C ILE A 302 -11.93 23.91 -8.78
N SER A 303 -12.81 24.88 -9.04
CA SER A 303 -12.49 26.32 -8.94
C SER A 303 -12.44 26.79 -7.50
#